data_AF-A0A957BBA5-F1
#
_entry.id   AF-A0A957BBA5-F1
#
_cell.length_a   1.000
_cell.length_b   1.000
_cell.length_c   1.000
_cell.angle_alpha   90.00
_cell.angle_beta   90.00
_cell.angle_gamma   90.00
#
_symmetry.space_group_name_H-M   'P 1'
#
loop_
_entity.id
_entity.type
_entity.pdbx_description
1 polymer ?
#
loop_
_entity_poly.entity_id
_entity_poly.type
_entity_poly.pdbx_seq_one_letter_code
_entity_poly.pdbx_strand_id
1 'polypeptide(L)' 'LVYLDTLGIKPGVHITLVERAPFNGPLHLEVNGKPCFIGHELSTVIRVCSQEEFELV' A
#
# COMPACT_ATOMS: atom_id res chain seq x y z
N LEU A 1 3.56 7.43 -10.11
CA LEU A 1 3.91 6.19 -10.86
C LEU A 1 2.63 5.64 -11.47
N VAL A 2 2.54 5.51 -12.80
CA VAL A 2 1.29 5.07 -13.47
C VAL A 2 0.84 3.70 -12.96
N TYR A 3 1.77 2.78 -12.68
CA TYR A 3 1.44 1.46 -12.18
C TYR A 3 0.71 1.46 -10.82
N LEU A 4 1.12 2.30 -9.87
CA LEU A 4 0.44 2.38 -8.56
C LEU A 4 -1.01 2.85 -8.70
N ASP A 5 -1.26 3.76 -9.64
CA ASP A 5 -2.61 4.23 -9.95
C ASP A 5 -3.49 3.10 -10.51
N THR A 6 -2.92 2.21 -11.35
CA THR A 6 -3.66 1.01 -11.83
C THR A 6 -4.04 0.05 -10.71
N LEU A 7 -3.32 0.07 -9.58
CA LEU A 7 -3.63 -0.69 -8.36
C LEU A 7 -4.58 0.06 -7.42
N GLY A 8 -4.96 1.30 -7.75
CA GLY A 8 -5.75 2.18 -6.89
C GLY A 8 -4.98 2.79 -5.73
N ILE A 9 -3.64 2.70 -5.75
CA ILE A 9 -2.75 3.25 -4.72
C ILE A 9 -2.37 4.68 -5.11
N LYS A 10 -2.91 5.65 -4.38
CA LYS A 10 -2.65 7.08 -4.52
C LYS A 10 -2.66 7.76 -3.14
N PRO A 11 -2.08 8.96 -2.98
CA PRO A 11 -2.13 9.68 -1.72
C PRO A 11 -3.56 9.81 -1.18
N GLY A 12 -3.72 9.61 0.14
CA GLY A 12 -5.02 9.67 0.83
C GLY A 12 -5.89 8.43 0.71
N VAL A 13 -5.45 7.37 0.02
CA VAL A 13 -6.15 6.08 0.04
C VAL A 13 -5.83 5.31 1.31
N HIS A 14 -6.88 4.78 1.93
CA HIS A 14 -6.76 3.84 3.02
C HIS A 14 -6.37 2.47 2.48
N ILE A 15 -5.36 1.86 3.12
CA ILE A 15 -4.88 0.52 2.79
C ILE A 15 -4.81 -0.30 4.06
N THR A 16 -5.10 -1.59 3.91
CA THR A 16 -4.96 -2.56 5.01
C THR A 16 -3.83 -3.51 4.66
N LEU A 17 -2.85 -3.66 5.54
CA LEU A 17 -1.86 -4.72 5.42
C LEU A 17 -2.47 -6.02 5.94
N VAL A 18 -2.67 -6.98 5.05
CA VAL A 18 -3.23 -8.30 5.38
C VAL A 18 -2.13 -9.25 5.84
N GLU A 19 -1.04 -9.34 5.07
CA GLU A 19 0.06 -10.28 5.35
C GLU A 19 1.40 -9.77 4.78
N ARG A 20 2.50 -10.20 5.40
CA ARG A 20 3.86 -10.06 4.87
C ARG A 20 4.42 -11.44 4.54
N ALA A 21 4.64 -11.72 3.26
CA ALA A 21 5.27 -12.98 2.87
C ALA A 21 6.74 -13.05 3.35
N PRO A 22 7.27 -14.24 3.65
CA PRO A 22 8.66 -14.41 4.09
C PRO A 22 9.66 -14.08 2.97
N PHE A 23 10.94 -13.97 3.33
CA PHE A 23 12.07 -13.80 2.39
C PHE A 23 12.00 -12.57 1.49
N ASN A 24 11.60 -11.41 2.04
CA ASN A 24 11.32 -10.20 1.25
C ASN A 24 10.26 -10.43 0.16
N GLY A 25 9.35 -11.39 0.40
CA GLY A 25 8.20 -11.64 -0.43
C GLY A 25 7.25 -10.44 -0.44
N PRO A 26 6.22 -10.50 -1.30
CA PRO A 26 5.30 -9.39 -1.46
C PRO A 26 4.49 -9.12 -0.19
N LEU A 27 4.07 -7.87 -0.03
CA LEU A 27 3.02 -7.48 0.90
C LEU A 27 1.67 -7.78 0.26
N HIS A 28 0.81 -8.47 1.00
CA HIS A 28 -0.59 -8.61 0.67
C HIS A 28 -1.35 -7.47 1.32
N LEU A 29 -1.94 -6.61 0.49
CA LEU A 29 -2.71 -5.45 0.89
C LEU A 29 -4.17 -5.61 0.46
N GLU A 30 -5.07 -4.95 1.18
CA GLU A 30 -6.40 -4.63 0.68
C GLU A 30 -6.45 -3.13 0.33
N VAL A 31 -6.85 -2.83 -0.90
CA VAL A 31 -6.96 -1.46 -1.44
C VAL A 31 -8.34 -1.32 -2.07
N ASN A 32 -9.15 -0.38 -1.59
CA ASN A 32 -10.55 -0.20 -2.04
C ASN A 32 -11.38 -1.51 -2.02
N GLY A 33 -11.20 -2.35 -0.98
CA GLY A 33 -11.88 -3.63 -0.84
C GLY A 33 -11.43 -4.72 -1.82
N LYS A 34 -10.30 -4.54 -2.50
CA LYS A 34 -9.72 -5.53 -3.43
C LYS A 34 -8.34 -5.98 -2.95
N PRO A 35 -8.02 -7.28 -3.07
CA PRO A 35 -6.69 -7.78 -2.76
C PRO A 35 -5.67 -7.25 -3.77
N CYS A 36 -4.50 -6.85 -3.27
CA CYS A 36 -3.39 -6.32 -4.04
C CYS A 36 -2.08 -6.86 -3.47
N PHE A 37 -1.17 -7.29 -4.34
CA PHE A 37 0.16 -7.78 -3.94
C PHE A 37 1.23 -6.83 -4.47
N ILE A 38 2.09 -6.33 -3.59
CA ILE A 38 3.22 -5.47 -3.97
C ILE A 38 4.54 -6.09 -3.52
N GLY A 39 5.50 -6.21 -4.43
CA GLY A 39 6.84 -6.70 -4.09
C GLY A 39 7.62 -5.74 -3.20
N HIS A 40 8.67 -6.24 -2.56
CA HIS A 40 9.54 -5.47 -1.67
C HIS A 40 10.01 -4.15 -2.30
N GLU A 41 10.57 -4.20 -3.51
CA GLU A 41 11.07 -3.02 -4.25
C GLU A 41 10.03 -1.90 -4.41
N LEU A 42 8.76 -2.25 -4.63
CA LEU A 42 7.69 -1.26 -4.76
C LEU A 42 7.22 -0.75 -3.40
N SER A 43 7.24 -1.61 -2.38
CA SER A 43 6.87 -1.22 -1.01
C SER A 43 7.81 -0.17 -0.40
N THR A 44 9.09 -0.16 -0.78
CA THR A 44 10.08 0.78 -0.21
C THR A 44 9.88 2.23 -0.63
N VAL A 45 9.18 2.48 -1.75
CA VAL A 45 8.92 3.82 -2.27
C VAL A 45 7.56 4.38 -1.87
N ILE A 46 6.70 3.57 -1.23
CA ILE A 46 5.38 3.99 -0.76
C ILE A 46 5.51 4.48 0.68
N ARG A 47 5.15 5.75 0.91
CA ARG A 47 5.05 6.31 2.27
C ARG A 47 3.63 6.17 2.78
N VAL A 48 3.52 5.76 4.03
CA VAL A 48 2.26 5.61 4.76
C VAL A 48 2.36 6.38 6.07
N CYS A 49 1.22 6.80 6.57
CA CYS A 49 1.04 7.45 7.86
C CYS A 49 -0.24 6.90 8.50
N SER A 50 -0.45 7.20 9.78
CA SER A 50 -1.75 6.95 10.40
C SER A 50 -2.83 7.85 9.76
N GLN A 51 -4.10 7.49 9.94
CA GLN A 51 -5.20 8.33 9.48
C GLN A 51 -5.20 9.69 10.19
N GLU A 52 -4.92 9.70 11.50
CA GLU A 52 -4.80 10.91 12.31
C GLU A 52 -3.70 11.84 11.77
N GLU A 53 -2.55 11.30 11.37
CA GLU A 53 -1.46 12.08 10.78
C GLU A 53 -1.84 12.66 9.42
N PHE A 54 -2.66 11.95 8.63
CA PHE A 54 -3.08 12.42 7.31
C PHE A 54 -4.09 13.57 7.38
N GLU A 55 -5.00 13.55 8.37
CA GLU A 55 -6.04 14.59 8.54
C GLU A 55 -5.49 15.95 9.01
N LEU A 56 -4.24 15.99 9.48
CA LEU A 56 -3.55 17.21 9.92
C LEU A 56 -2.86 17.97 8.78
N VAL A 57 -2.86 17.42 7.55
CA VAL A 57 -2.14 17.96 6.37
C VAL A 57 -3.07 18.76 5.46
#